data_AF-A0A7W1W8W0-F1
#
_entry.id   AF-A0A7W1W8W0-F1
#
_cell.length_a   1.000
_cell.length_b   1.000
_cell.length_c   1.000
_cell.angle_alpha   90.00
_cell.angle_beta   90.00
_cell.angle_gamma   90.00
#
_symmetry.space_group_name_H-M   'P 1'
#
loop_
_entity.id
_entity.type
_entity.pdbx_description
1 polymer ?
#
loop_
_entity_poly.entity_id
_entity_poly.type
_entity_poly.pdbx_seq_one_letter_code
_entity_poly.pdbx_strand_id
1 'polypeptide(L)' 'MKIKSLWLATFFCLAFTQFVFAQTEEKFDFYTRGAYRTEVPRPQTILRYDVGDFHTTYAQMERVIEAIAKAAPDRV' A
#
# COMPACT_ATOMS: atom_id res chain seq x y z
N MET A 1 3.41 9.48 47.68
CA MET A 1 2.54 8.59 46.87
C MET A 1 2.33 9.11 45.44
N LYS A 2 2.13 10.42 45.23
CA LYS A 2 1.89 11.03 43.90
C LYS A 2 3.05 10.86 42.89
N ILE A 3 4.30 10.99 43.34
CA ILE A 3 5.49 10.84 42.45
C ILE A 3 5.64 9.40 41.93
N LYS A 4 5.49 8.38 42.79
CA LYS A 4 5.57 6.97 42.36
C LYS A 4 4.46 6.61 41.37
N SER A 5 3.27 7.17 41.57
CA SER A 5 2.14 7.06 40.65
C SER A 5 2.42 7.76 39.30
N LEU A 6 3.12 8.89 39.30
CA LEU A 6 3.52 9.59 38.08
C LEU A 6 4.53 8.76 37.26
N TRP A 7 5.56 8.22 37.91
CA TRP A 7 6.55 7.34 37.25
C TRP A 7 5.92 6.07 36.68
N LEU A 8 4.97 5.47 37.42
CA LEU A 8 4.24 4.29 36.95
C LEU A 8 3.39 4.61 35.72
N ALA A 9 2.71 5.77 35.71
CA ALA A 9 1.91 6.21 34.57
C ALA A 9 2.77 6.50 33.34
N THR A 10 3.93 7.15 33.51
CA THR A 10 4.87 7.40 32.40
C THR A 10 5.42 6.10 31.84
N PHE A 11 5.82 5.15 32.69
CA PHE A 11 6.29 3.84 32.26
C PHE A 11 5.21 3.07 31.50
N PHE A 12 3.97 3.08 32.01
CA PHE A 12 2.83 2.46 31.34
C PHE A 12 2.54 3.09 29.97
N CYS A 13 2.61 4.42 29.87
CA CYS A 13 2.39 5.14 28.61
C CYS A 13 3.48 4.82 27.58
N LEU A 14 4.76 4.79 27.99
CA LEU A 14 5.88 4.41 27.13
C LEU A 14 5.76 2.95 26.64
N ALA A 15 5.40 2.01 27.53
CA ALA A 15 5.17 0.63 27.13
C ALA A 15 4.02 0.51 26.11
N PHE A 16 2.96 1.31 26.26
CA PHE A 16 1.81 1.29 25.33
C PHE A 16 2.16 1.82 23.93
N THR A 17 3.07 2.79 23.81
CA THR A 17 3.51 3.31 22.50
C THR A 17 4.21 2.26 21.63
N GLN A 18 4.84 1.24 22.23
CA GLN A 18 5.51 0.19 21.47
C GLN A 18 4.52 -0.71 20.70
N PHE A 19 3.29 -0.86 21.20
CA PHE A 19 2.26 -1.65 20.53
C PHE A 19 1.65 -0.95 19.31
N VAL A 20 1.75 0.38 19.20
CA VAL A 20 1.22 1.14 18.05
C VAL A 20 2.00 0.85 16.77
N PHE A 21 3.31 0.64 16.88
CA PHE A 21 4.19 0.38 15.72
C PHE A 21 4.41 -1.11 15.45
N ALA A 22 3.92 -2.00 16.31
CA ALA A 22 4.07 -3.44 16.13
C ALA A 22 3.28 -4.00 14.92
N GLN A 23 2.35 -3.23 14.35
CA GLN A 23 1.46 -3.65 13.26
C GLN A 23 1.79 -3.01 11.90
N THR A 24 2.87 -2.23 11.77
CA THR A 24 3.23 -1.65 10.47
C THR A 24 3.95 -2.72 9.63
N GLU A 25 3.20 -3.53 8.90
CA GLU A 25 3.75 -4.33 7.81
C GLU A 25 4.22 -3.40 6.68
N GLU A 26 5.32 -3.79 6.00
CA GLU A 26 5.78 -3.09 4.82
C GLU A 26 4.71 -3.18 3.72
N LYS A 27 4.42 -2.05 3.04
CA LYS A 27 3.46 -2.06 1.93
C LYS A 27 3.98 -3.00 0.85
N PHE A 28 3.14 -3.93 0.41
CA PHE A 28 3.48 -4.84 -0.67
C PHE A 28 3.73 -4.07 -1.98
N ASP A 29 4.93 -4.16 -2.54
CA ASP A 29 5.27 -3.60 -3.84
C ASP A 29 5.21 -4.67 -4.94
N PHE A 30 4.26 -4.50 -5.86
CA PHE A 30 4.01 -5.39 -7.00
C PHE A 30 5.13 -5.43 -8.04
N TYR A 31 6.08 -4.49 -7.99
CA TYR A 31 7.11 -4.29 -9.02
C TYR A 31 8.52 -4.70 -8.58
N THR A 32 8.66 -5.28 -7.38
CA THR A 32 9.95 -5.75 -6.84
C THR A 32 10.39 -7.12 -7.37
N ARG A 33 9.47 -7.92 -7.93
CA ARG A 33 9.70 -9.32 -8.34
C ARG A 33 10.24 -9.45 -9.77
N GLY A 34 11.33 -8.73 -10.06
CA GLY A 34 11.97 -8.69 -11.37
C GLY A 34 11.59 -7.47 -12.21
N ALA A 35 12.26 -7.32 -13.36
CA ALA A 35 12.06 -6.15 -14.21
C ALA A 35 10.64 -6.13 -14.78
N TYR A 36 9.90 -5.07 -14.45
CA TYR A 36 8.60 -4.82 -15.05
C TYR A 36 8.77 -4.38 -16.52
N ARG A 37 7.99 -4.98 -17.42
CA ARG A 37 7.98 -4.64 -18.85
C ARG A 37 7.54 -3.19 -19.04
N THR A 38 8.42 -2.37 -19.60
CA THR A 38 8.24 -0.91 -19.67
C THR A 38 7.13 -0.46 -20.60
N GLU A 39 6.81 -1.29 -21.60
CA GLU A 39 5.72 -1.06 -22.56
C GLU A 39 4.34 -1.33 -21.96
N VAL A 40 4.26 -2.09 -20.86
CA VAL A 40 2.98 -2.36 -20.19
C VAL A 40 2.67 -1.17 -19.26
N PRO A 41 1.55 -0.45 -19.42
CA PRO A 41 1.24 0.67 -18.54
C PRO A 41 0.87 0.16 -17.13
N ARG A 42 1.37 0.84 -16.09
CA ARG A 42 0.97 0.56 -14.71
C ARG A 42 -0.41 1.16 -14.42
N PRO A 43 -1.30 0.50 -13.65
CA PRO A 43 -2.62 1.03 -13.32
C PRO A 43 -2.60 2.46 -12.75
N GLN A 44 -1.60 2.78 -11.93
CA GLN A 44 -1.42 4.11 -11.35
C GLN A 44 -1.27 5.22 -12.38
N THR A 45 -0.68 4.95 -13.54
CA THR A 45 -0.54 5.95 -14.62
C THR A 45 -1.87 6.32 -15.27
N ILE A 46 -2.87 5.44 -15.15
CA ILE A 46 -4.21 5.59 -15.74
C ILE A 46 -5.21 6.08 -14.70
N LEU A 47 -5.20 5.46 -13.52
CA LEU A 47 -6.20 5.67 -12.47
C LEU A 47 -5.76 6.66 -11.40
N ARG A 48 -4.47 7.05 -11.37
CA ARG A 48 -3.84 7.95 -10.37
C ARG A 48 -3.78 7.40 -8.94
N TYR A 49 -4.27 6.19 -8.72
CA TYR A 49 -4.14 5.44 -7.47
C TYR A 49 -3.19 4.27 -7.65
N ASP A 50 -2.37 3.99 -6.65
CA ASP A 50 -1.52 2.82 -6.63
C ASP A 50 -2.35 1.55 -6.40
N VAL A 51 -1.78 0.39 -6.74
CA VAL A 51 -2.45 -0.90 -6.57
C VAL A 51 -2.65 -1.18 -5.08
N GLY A 52 -3.88 -1.51 -4.70
CA GLY A 52 -4.25 -1.77 -3.30
C GLY A 52 -4.79 -0.56 -2.53
N ASP A 53 -4.64 0.67 -3.04
CA ASP A 53 -5.07 1.88 -2.33
C ASP A 53 -6.55 2.23 -2.57
N PHE A 54 -7.15 1.74 -3.65
CA PHE A 54 -8.51 2.11 -4.06
C PHE A 54 -9.30 0.93 -4.62
N HIS A 55 -10.56 0.81 -4.21
CA HIS A 55 -11.51 -0.13 -4.80
C HIS A 55 -11.97 0.36 -6.16
N THR A 56 -11.49 -0.28 -7.22
CA THR A 56 -11.83 0.10 -8.59
C THR A 56 -13.22 -0.39 -8.99
N THR A 57 -13.96 0.44 -9.71
CA THR A 57 -15.19 0.03 -10.41
C THR A 57 -14.86 -0.80 -11.65
N TYR A 58 -15.86 -1.48 -12.21
CA TYR A 58 -15.72 -2.22 -13.46
C TYR A 58 -15.18 -1.33 -14.60
N ALA A 59 -15.77 -0.15 -14.82
CA ALA A 59 -15.34 0.77 -15.86
C ALA A 59 -13.92 1.34 -15.63
N GLN A 60 -13.46 1.42 -14.38
CA GLN A 60 -12.05 1.73 -14.10
C GLN A 60 -11.13 0.60 -14.51
N MET A 61 -11.49 -0.64 -14.21
CA MET A 61 -10.70 -1.81 -14.56
C MET A 61 -10.68 -2.07 -16.07
N GLU A 62 -11.82 -1.91 -16.74
CA GLU A 62 -11.93 -2.01 -18.21
C GLU A 62 -10.94 -1.08 -18.90
N ARG A 63 -10.89 0.21 -18.52
CA ARG A 63 -9.92 1.17 -19.05
C ARG A 63 -8.46 0.75 -18.86
N VAL A 64 -8.13 0.08 -17.76
CA VAL A 64 -6.78 -0.44 -17.52
C VAL A 64 -6.48 -1.61 -18.46
N ILE A 65 -7.41 -2.56 -18.59
CA ILE A 65 -7.27 -3.72 -19.48
C ILE A 65 -7.16 -3.28 -20.94
N GLU A 66 -7.98 -2.34 -21.40
CA GLU A 66 -7.89 -1.79 -22.77
C GLU A 66 -6.54 -1.12 -23.04
N ALA A 67 -6.02 -0.35 -22.08
CA ALA A 67 -4.71 0.28 -22.21
C ALA A 67 -3.58 -0.74 -22.29
N ILE A 68 -3.67 -1.83 -21.51
CA ILE A 68 -2.71 -2.94 -21.57
C ILE A 68 -2.83 -3.67 -22.91
N ALA A 69 -4.04 -4.01 -23.36
CA ALA A 69 -4.29 -4.66 -24.64
C ALA A 69 -3.70 -3.86 -25.80
N LYS A 70 -3.83 -2.53 -25.76
CA LYS A 70 -3.30 -1.63 -26.78
C LYS A 70 -1.77 -1.57 -26.80
N ALA A 71 -1.14 -1.57 -25.63
CA ALA A 71 0.30 -1.38 -25.50
C ALA A 71 1.10 -2.69 -25.56
N ALA A 72 0.53 -3.79 -25.06
CA ALA A 72 1.12 -5.13 -25.01
C ALA A 72 0.02 -6.20 -25.20
N PRO A 73 -0.42 -6.45 -26.45
CA PRO A 73 -1.52 -7.37 -26.75
C PRO A 73 -1.29 -8.82 -26.29
N ASP A 74 -0.03 -9.22 -26.08
CA ASP A 74 0.33 -10.56 -25.61
C ASP A 74 0.07 -10.79 -24.11
N ARG A 75 -0.46 -9.78 -23.40
CA ARG A 75 -0.65 -9.79 -21.94
C ARG A 75 -2.09 -9.98 -21.47
N VAL A 76 -3.08 -9.92 -22.38
CA VAL A 76 -4.52 -10.00 -22.08
C VAL A 76 -5.29 -10.74 -23.15
#